data_AF-A0A848YCH5-F1
#
_entry.id   AF-A0A848YCH5-F1
#
_cell.length_a   1.000
_cell.length_b   1.000
_cell.length_c   1.000
_cell.angle_alpha   90.00
_cell.angle_beta   90.00
_cell.angle_gamma   90.00
#
_symmetry.space_group_name_H-M   'P 1'
#
loop_
_entity.id
_entity.type
_entity.pdbx_description
1 polymer ?
#
loop_
_entity_poly.entity_id
_entity_poly.type
_entity_poly.pdbx_seq_one_letter_code
_entity_poly.pdbx_strand_id
1 'polypeptide(L)'
;EVLSSTTDAGGRFCEEISLSETDTQATFELVLQTGAYFEANGATATPMQICRETVFRFQMPDAEARYHIPMMLAPNSQAVWWSGS
;
A
#
# COMPACT_ATOMS: atom_id res chain seq x y z
N GLU A 1 -9.71 5.90 10.96
CA GLU A 1 -8.50 5.75 11.80
C GLU A 1 -7.26 5.80 10.91
N VAL A 2 -6.09 6.15 11.44
CA VAL A 2 -4.82 6.11 10.69
C VAL A 2 -3.92 5.05 11.33
N LEU A 3 -3.57 4.02 10.57
CA LEU A 3 -2.59 2.99 10.96
C LEU A 3 -1.24 3.32 10.30
N SER A 4 -0.14 3.05 11.00
CA SER A 4 1.22 3.25 10.49
C SER A 4 2.12 2.10 10.91
N SER A 5 2.80 1.49 9.94
CA SER A 5 3.69 0.35 10.14
C SER A 5 4.73 0.28 9.01
N THR A 6 5.63 -0.69 9.07
CA THR A 6 6.65 -0.96 8.05
C THR A 6 6.52 -2.39 7.53
N THR A 7 6.91 -2.63 6.28
CA THR A 7 6.95 -3.99 5.74
C THR A 7 7.98 -4.85 6.46
N ASP A 8 7.73 -6.15 6.53
CA ASP A 8 8.72 -7.12 6.97
C ASP A 8 9.89 -7.25 5.96
N ALA A 9 10.88 -8.08 6.30
CA ALA A 9 12.04 -8.34 5.43
C ALA A 9 11.66 -9.00 4.09
N GLY A 10 10.47 -9.58 3.97
CA GLY A 10 9.91 -10.13 2.74
C GLY A 10 9.08 -9.12 1.94
N GLY A 11 9.00 -7.86 2.37
CA GLY A 11 8.21 -6.81 1.72
C GLY A 11 6.71 -6.92 1.98
N ARG A 12 6.28 -7.67 3.00
CA ARG A 12 4.86 -7.87 3.32
C ARG A 12 4.40 -6.89 4.40
N PHE A 13 3.16 -6.43 4.24
CA PHE A 13 2.39 -5.73 5.26
C PHE A 13 1.09 -6.51 5.48
N CYS A 14 0.72 -6.77 6.72
CA CYS A 14 -0.46 -7.53 7.08
C CYS A 14 -1.03 -6.95 8.37
N GLU A 15 -2.24 -6.40 8.29
CA GLU A 15 -2.97 -5.85 9.43
C GLU A 15 -4.39 -6.39 9.44
N GLU A 16 -4.94 -6.56 10.63
CA GLU A 16 -6.36 -6.84 10.85
C GLU A 16 -7.08 -5.51 11.06
N ILE A 17 -8.08 -5.23 10.22
CA ILE A 17 -8.85 -3.99 10.30
C ILE A 17 -10.27 -4.38 10.73
N SER A 18 -10.65 -4.01 11.95
CA SER A 18 -12.02 -4.19 12.42
C SER A 18 -12.94 -3.19 11.72
N LEU A 19 -13.83 -3.69 10.87
CA LEU A 19 -14.79 -2.88 10.12
C LEU A 19 -16.18 -2.99 10.76
N SER A 20 -16.80 -1.85 11.06
CA SER A 20 -18.25 -1.82 11.30
C SER A 20 -19.02 -1.93 9.98
N GLU A 21 -20.33 -2.17 10.04
CA GLU A 21 -21.19 -2.21 8.84
C GLU A 21 -21.08 -0.92 7.99
N THR A 22 -20.92 0.25 8.64
CA THR A 22 -20.75 1.53 7.93
C THR A 22 -19.39 1.62 7.23
N ASP A 23 -18.36 0.98 7.79
CA ASP A 23 -17.00 1.01 7.23
C ASP A 23 -16.87 0.18 5.95
N THR A 24 -17.77 -0.78 5.70
CA THR A 24 -17.80 -1.56 4.44
C THR A 24 -18.05 -0.69 3.20
N GLN A 25 -18.62 0.51 3.39
CA GLN A 25 -18.87 1.48 2.32
C GLN A 25 -17.79 2.57 2.24
N ALA A 26 -16.83 2.56 3.18
CA ALA A 26 -15.78 3.55 3.22
C ALA A 26 -14.72 3.31 2.12
N THR A 27 -14.03 4.39 1.78
CA THR A 27 -12.82 4.34 0.96
C THR A 27 -11.60 4.37 1.87
N PHE A 28 -10.73 3.38 1.70
CA PHE A 28 -9.45 3.26 2.38
C PHE A 28 -8.34 3.81 1.50
N GLU A 29 -7.31 4.38 2.13
CA GLU A 29 -6.09 4.81 1.47
C GLU A 29 -4.89 4.10 2.11
N LEU A 30 -4.07 3.47 1.27
CA LEU A 30 -2.74 3.02 1.66
C LEU A 30 -1.72 4.00 1.07
N VAL A 31 -1.00 4.71 1.94
CA VAL A 31 0.05 5.66 1.55
C VAL A 31 1.42 5.02 1.77
N LEU A 32 2.12 4.71 0.67
CA LEU A 32 3.46 4.15 0.69
C LEU A 32 4.49 5.26 0.52
N GLN A 33 5.44 5.32 1.45
CA GLN A 33 6.56 6.27 1.48
C GLN A 33 7.67 5.85 0.50
N THR A 34 7.32 5.64 -0.78
CA THR A 34 8.20 5.12 -1.83
C THR A 34 9.40 6.01 -2.09
N GLY A 35 9.24 7.32 -1.95
CA GLY A 35 10.29 8.32 -2.05
C GLY A 35 11.47 8.00 -1.13
N ALA A 36 11.18 8.04 0.18
CA ALA A 36 12.14 7.75 1.23
C ALA A 36 12.71 6.33 1.12
N TYR A 37 11.89 5.35 0.74
CA TYR A 37 12.35 3.97 0.53
C TYR A 37 13.42 3.87 -0.54
N PHE A 38 13.20 4.43 -1.74
CA PHE A 38 14.18 4.34 -2.83
C PHE A 38 15.42 5.20 -2.59
N GLU A 39 15.30 6.35 -1.94
CA GLU A 39 16.44 7.19 -1.53
C GLU A 39 17.37 6.43 -0.56
N ALA A 40 16.81 5.74 0.43
CA ALA A 40 17.58 5.01 1.43
C ALA A 40 18.22 3.72 0.91
N ASN A 41 17.59 3.03 -0.05
CA ASN A 41 18.01 1.70 -0.50
C ASN A 41 18.92 1.69 -1.74
N GLY A 42 19.38 2.87 -2.21
CA GLY A 42 20.40 2.97 -3.25
C GLY A 42 19.99 2.43 -4.62
N ALA A 43 18.71 2.09 -4.80
CA ALA A 43 18.13 1.61 -6.05
C ALA A 43 17.99 2.78 -7.02
N THR A 44 19.13 3.29 -7.49
CA THR A 44 19.27 4.39 -8.44
C THR A 44 18.20 5.45 -8.20
N ALA A 45 18.41 6.32 -7.20
CA ALA A 45 17.76 7.62 -7.22
C ALA A 45 18.15 8.23 -8.56
N THR A 46 17.31 7.99 -9.57
CA THR A 46 17.43 8.63 -10.85
C THR A 46 17.47 10.11 -10.50
N PRO A 47 18.33 10.91 -11.17
CA PRO A 47 18.29 12.36 -10.97
C PRO A 47 16.87 12.95 -11.18
N MET A 48 15.94 12.15 -11.70
CA MET A 48 14.53 12.42 -11.91
C MET A 48 13.59 11.51 -11.07
N GLN A 49 13.88 11.21 -9.80
CA GLN A 49 12.88 10.59 -8.90
C GLN A 49 11.87 11.67 -8.46
N ILE A 50 10.75 11.75 -9.17
CA ILE A 50 9.71 12.76 -8.95
C ILE A 50 8.58 12.24 -8.07
N CYS A 51 8.36 10.92 -8.03
CA CYS A 51 7.37 10.32 -7.16
C CYS A 51 7.92 10.25 -5.73
N ARG A 52 7.20 10.88 -4.80
CA ARG A 52 7.55 10.91 -3.36
C ARG A 52 6.75 9.92 -2.55
N GLU A 53 5.50 9.73 -2.94
CA GLU A 53 4.58 8.80 -2.29
C GLU A 53 3.74 8.10 -3.35
N THR A 54 3.33 6.89 -3.04
CA THR A 54 2.36 6.13 -3.82
C THR A 54 1.12 5.92 -2.98
N VAL A 55 -0.03 6.36 -3.49
CA VAL A 55 -1.31 6.21 -2.80
C VAL A 55 -2.15 5.19 -3.56
N PHE A 56 -2.63 4.17 -2.86
CA PHE A 56 -3.56 3.20 -3.37
C PHE A 56 -4.89 3.32 -2.63
N ARG A 57 -5.97 3.55 -3.39
CA ARG A 57 -7.33 3.71 -2.85
C ARG A 57 -8.15 2.46 -3.16
N PHE A 58 -8.85 1.94 -2.16
CA PHE A 58 -9.66 0.73 -2.29
C PHE A 58 -10.84 0.72 -1.33
N GLN A 59 -11.76 -0.22 -1.52
CA GLN A 59 -12.90 -0.46 -0.63
C GLN A 59 -12.83 -1.91 -0.12
N MET A 60 -13.40 -2.14 1.05
CA MET A 60 -13.52 -3.47 1.66
C MET A 60 -15.00 -3.79 1.91
N PRO A 61 -15.76 -4.18 0.87
CA PRO A 61 -17.21 -4.38 0.96
C PRO A 61 -17.64 -5.59 1.82
N ASP A 62 -16.72 -6.51 2.12
CA ASP A 62 -16.95 -7.68 2.98
C ASP A 62 -16.01 -7.61 4.17
N ALA A 63 -16.57 -7.42 5.36
CA ALA A 63 -15.83 -7.27 6.61
C ALA A 63 -15.08 -8.54 7.03
N GLU A 64 -15.49 -9.71 6.53
CA GLU A 64 -14.91 -11.01 6.88
C GLU A 64 -13.92 -11.51 5.81
N ALA A 65 -13.79 -10.80 4.69
CA ALA A 65 -12.94 -11.20 3.58
C ALA A 65 -11.46 -10.83 3.80
N ARG A 66 -10.57 -11.58 3.13
CA ARG A 66 -9.14 -11.27 3.10
C ARG A 66 -8.75 -10.55 1.81
N TYR A 67 -8.29 -9.31 1.95
CA TYR A 67 -7.85 -8.48 0.83
C TYR A 67 -6.34 -8.66 0.56
N HIS A 68 -5.98 -9.60 -0.32
CA HIS A 68 -4.60 -9.75 -0.78
C HIS A 68 -4.33 -8.88 -2.02
N ILE A 69 -3.54 -7.82 -1.82
CA ILE A 69 -3.30 -6.76 -2.80
C ILE A 69 -1.79 -6.63 -3.06
N PRO A 70 -1.22 -7.40 -3.99
CA PRO A 70 0.19 -7.27 -4.33
C PRO A 70 0.48 -5.94 -5.05
N MET A 71 1.71 -5.44 -4.85
CA MET A 71 2.19 -4.22 -5.48
C MET A 71 3.61 -4.44 -6.02
N MET A 72 3.88 -3.92 -7.22
CA MET A 72 5.23 -3.75 -7.76
C MET A 72 5.52 -2.26 -7.83
N LEU A 73 6.62 -1.84 -7.21
CA LEU A 73 7.00 -0.43 -7.06
C LEU A 73 8.35 -0.18 -7.74
N ALA A 74 8.44 0.93 -8.45
CA ALA A 74 9.68 1.50 -8.97
C ALA A 74 9.69 3.02 -8.69
N PRO A 75 10.84 3.71 -8.80
CA PRO A 75 10.98 5.11 -8.38
C PRO A 75 9.94 6.09 -8.96
N ASN A 76 9.35 5.81 -10.13
CA ASN A 76 8.33 6.66 -10.76
C ASN A 76 7.16 5.87 -11.36
N SER A 77 7.00 4.60 -11.01
CA SER A 77 5.91 3.78 -11.52
C SER A 77 5.46 2.73 -10.49
N GLN A 78 4.21 2.30 -10.63
CA GLN A 78 3.63 1.26 -9.80
C GLN A 78 2.70 0.39 -10.64
N ALA A 79 2.58 -0.87 -10.22
CA ALA A 79 1.50 -1.76 -10.63
C ALA A 79 0.89 -2.38 -9.37
N VAL A 80 -0.44 -2.38 -9.30
CA VAL A 80 -1.21 -2.90 -8.18
C VAL A 80 -2.35 -3.74 -8.73
N TRP A 81 -2.62 -4.86 -8.08
CA TRP A 81 -3.72 -5.73 -8.45
C TRP A 81 -4.33 -6.39 -7.21
N TRP A 82 -5.58 -6.78 -7.31
CA TRP A 82 -6.23 -7.64 -6.33
C TRP A 82 -6.05 -9.10 -6.76
N SER A 83 -5.75 -9.98 -5.80
CA SER A 83 -5.55 -11.41 -6.03
C SER A 83 -6.30 -12.29 -5.02
N GLY A 84 -7.37 -11.76 -4.44
CA GLY A 84 -8.26 -12.53 -3.56
C GLY A 84 -9.18 -13.46 -4.36
N SER A 85 -9.64 -14.50 -3.67
CA SER A 85 -10.71 -15.43 -4.08
C SER A 85 -11.90 -15.27 -3.16
#